data_AF-A0A931FDM8-F1
#
_entry.id   AF-A0A931FDM8-F1
#
_cell.length_a   1.000
_cell.length_b   1.000
_cell.length_c   1.000
_cell.angle_alpha   90.00
_cell.angle_beta   90.00
_cell.angle_gamma   90.00
#
_symmetry.space_group_name_H-M   'P 1'
#
loop_
_entity.id
_entity.type
_entity.pdbx_description
1 polymer ?
#
loop_
_entity_poly.entity_id
_entity_poly.type
_entity_poly.pdbx_seq_one_letter_code
_entity_poly.pdbx_strand_id
1 'polypeptide(L)'
;MTVAIELLTDAFGRVKEAVHEAVFGLDPEQLAFRADPRANSIAWLVWHLTRIQDDHVCDMADMPQAWTELGWAKRFGLPFPVEAHGYGHTSQQVGAVRGLTAEQLLGYHDDVHNRTVAYLAGPGGQHLDRIVDTRWDPPVTAAVRLVSVIADDLQHAGQAALVRGLVERRK
;
A
#
# COMPACT_ATOMS: atom_id res chain seq x y z
N MET A 1 -2.04 25.39 -5.76
CA MET A 1 -2.35 23.95 -5.88
C MET A 1 -3.38 23.81 -6.99
N THR A 2 -3.24 22.83 -7.89
CA THR A 2 -4.20 22.64 -8.99
C THR A 2 -5.34 21.72 -8.53
N VAL A 3 -6.51 21.80 -9.19
CA VAL A 3 -7.64 20.89 -8.92
C VAL A 3 -7.22 19.42 -9.03
N ALA A 4 -6.33 19.08 -9.96
CA ALA A 4 -5.82 17.71 -10.10
C ALA A 4 -5.04 17.25 -8.86
N ILE A 5 -4.18 18.10 -8.29
CA ILE A 5 -3.44 17.79 -7.06
C ILE A 5 -4.40 17.63 -5.87
N GLU A 6 -5.42 18.48 -5.76
CA GLU A 6 -6.44 18.40 -4.72
C GLU A 6 -7.22 17.09 -4.80
N LEU A 7 -7.64 16.68 -6.01
CA LEU A 7 -8.34 15.42 -6.24
C LEU A 7 -7.47 14.20 -5.93
N LEU A 8 -6.20 14.19 -6.34
CA LEU A 8 -5.28 13.11 -6.03
C LEU A 8 -5.00 13.02 -4.53
N THR A 9 -4.83 14.17 -3.87
CA THR A 9 -4.63 14.23 -2.42
C THR A 9 -5.84 13.70 -1.66
N ASP A 10 -7.06 14.09 -2.06
CA ASP A 10 -8.30 13.53 -1.50
C ASP A 10 -8.39 12.02 -1.70
N ALA A 11 -8.06 11.53 -2.90
CA ALA A 11 -8.11 10.11 -3.22
C ALA A 11 -7.16 9.27 -2.36
N PHE A 12 -5.91 9.72 -2.16
CA PHE A 12 -4.99 9.06 -1.23
C PHE A 12 -5.42 9.20 0.24
N GLY A 13 -6.14 10.28 0.59
CA GLY A 13 -6.81 10.42 1.89
C GLY A 13 -7.82 9.29 2.13
N ARG A 14 -8.67 9.01 1.13
CA ARG A 14 -9.64 7.91 1.19
C ARG A 14 -8.99 6.54 1.26
N VAL A 15 -7.86 6.34 0.57
CA VAL A 15 -7.05 5.11 0.70
C VAL A 15 -6.64 4.91 2.15
N LYS A 16 -6.07 5.95 2.77
CA LYS A 16 -5.63 5.92 4.17
C LYS A 16 -6.79 5.58 5.12
N GLU A 17 -7.93 6.25 4.95
CA GLU A 17 -9.13 5.97 5.75
C GLU A 17 -9.56 4.50 5.61
N ALA A 18 -9.65 3.97 4.39
CA ALA A 18 -10.04 2.59 4.14
C ALA A 18 -9.05 1.57 4.74
N VAL A 19 -7.74 1.85 4.68
CA VAL A 19 -6.70 1.00 5.31
C VAL A 19 -6.85 1.01 6.83
N HIS A 20 -7.05 2.18 7.43
CA HIS A 20 -7.29 2.31 8.87
C HIS A 20 -8.54 1.54 9.30
N GLU A 21 -9.66 1.70 8.58
CA GLU A 21 -10.89 0.96 8.83
C GLU A 21 -10.71 -0.56 8.68
N ALA A 22 -9.87 -1.03 7.75
CA ALA A 22 -9.65 -2.46 7.55
C ALA A 22 -8.79 -3.12 8.66
N VAL A 23 -7.96 -2.35 9.37
CA VAL A 23 -6.93 -2.90 10.28
C VAL A 23 -7.18 -2.54 11.75
N PHE A 24 -7.77 -1.37 12.03
CA PHE A 24 -7.86 -0.85 13.38
C PHE A 24 -8.55 -1.81 14.35
N GLY A 25 -7.87 -2.06 15.48
CA GLY A 25 -8.36 -2.90 16.57
C GLY A 25 -8.27 -4.41 16.33
N LEU A 26 -7.66 -4.85 15.23
CA LEU A 26 -7.41 -6.27 14.99
C LEU A 26 -6.11 -6.73 15.67
N ASP A 27 -6.15 -7.91 16.28
CA ASP A 27 -4.97 -8.57 16.84
C ASP A 27 -4.13 -9.27 15.73
N PRO A 28 -2.88 -9.68 16.01
CA PRO A 28 -2.02 -10.33 15.02
C PRO A 28 -2.58 -11.63 14.41
N GLU A 29 -3.40 -12.39 15.14
CA GLU A 29 -4.01 -13.62 14.61
C GLU A 29 -5.16 -13.29 13.64
N GLN A 30 -5.96 -12.28 13.99
CA GLN A 30 -7.00 -11.72 13.12
C GLN A 30 -6.42 -11.11 11.85
N LEU A 31 -5.30 -10.39 11.95
CA LEU A 31 -4.61 -9.83 10.79
C LEU A 31 -4.04 -10.92 9.87
N ALA A 32 -3.57 -12.03 10.44
CA ALA A 32 -3.05 -13.17 9.71
C ALA A 32 -4.15 -14.13 9.19
N PHE A 33 -5.42 -13.89 9.54
CA PHE A 33 -6.54 -14.74 9.13
C PHE A 33 -6.67 -14.80 7.61
N ARG A 34 -7.00 -16.00 7.09
CA ARG A 34 -7.26 -16.26 5.68
C ARG A 34 -8.60 -16.98 5.54
N ALA A 35 -9.47 -16.47 4.66
CA ALA A 35 -10.79 -17.05 4.42
C ALA A 35 -10.73 -18.52 3.98
N ASP A 36 -9.70 -18.87 3.19
CA ASP A 36 -9.29 -20.22 2.85
C ASP A 36 -7.76 -20.29 2.68
N PRO A 37 -7.13 -21.49 2.59
CA PRO A 37 -5.68 -21.64 2.50
C PRO A 37 -5.00 -20.97 1.29
N ARG A 38 -5.75 -20.51 0.29
CA ARG A 38 -5.25 -19.78 -0.88
C ARG A 38 -5.59 -18.29 -0.86
N ALA A 39 -6.59 -17.86 -0.07
CA ALA A 39 -6.95 -16.46 0.07
C ALA A 39 -5.82 -15.61 0.66
N ASN A 40 -5.84 -14.30 0.41
CA ASN A 40 -4.94 -13.35 1.07
C ASN A 40 -5.42 -13.03 2.49
N SER A 41 -4.48 -12.72 3.38
CA SER A 41 -4.78 -12.20 4.73
C SER A 41 -4.87 -10.67 4.72
N ILE A 42 -5.48 -10.09 5.75
CA ILE A 42 -5.54 -8.63 5.92
C ILE A 42 -4.11 -8.06 6.01
N ALA A 43 -3.24 -8.70 6.78
CA ALA A 43 -1.83 -8.31 6.91
C ALA A 43 -1.11 -8.28 5.56
N TRP A 44 -1.30 -9.32 4.72
CA TRP A 44 -0.68 -9.36 3.40
C TRP A 44 -1.23 -8.29 2.48
N LEU A 45 -2.56 -8.09 2.45
CA LEU A 45 -3.21 -7.10 1.59
C LEU A 45 -2.73 -5.68 1.90
N VAL A 46 -2.71 -5.32 3.18
CA VAL A 46 -2.31 -3.97 3.61
C VAL A 46 -0.81 -3.74 3.47
N TRP A 47 0.01 -4.75 3.74
CA TRP A 47 1.44 -4.67 3.44
C TRP A 47 1.69 -4.53 1.94
N HIS A 48 1.03 -5.33 1.10
CA HIS A 48 1.19 -5.33 -0.36
C HIS A 48 0.84 -3.97 -0.96
N LEU A 49 -0.36 -3.47 -0.70
CA LEU A 49 -0.79 -2.17 -1.24
C LEU A 49 0.14 -1.04 -0.79
N THR A 50 0.55 -1.04 0.48
CA THR A 50 1.46 -0.02 1.01
C THR A 50 2.85 -0.12 0.37
N ARG A 51 3.34 -1.34 0.11
CA ARG A 51 4.61 -1.54 -0.62
C ARG A 51 4.52 -1.04 -2.07
N ILE A 52 3.39 -1.27 -2.76
CA ILE A 52 3.17 -0.77 -4.13
C ILE A 52 3.15 0.76 -4.15
N GLN A 53 2.40 1.39 -3.24
CA GLN A 53 2.37 2.84 -3.13
C GLN A 53 3.77 3.40 -2.83
N ASP A 54 4.49 2.85 -1.86
CA ASP A 54 5.84 3.28 -1.48
C ASP A 54 6.82 3.16 -2.66
N ASP A 55 6.85 2.00 -3.32
CA ASP A 55 7.74 1.72 -4.44
C ASP A 55 7.52 2.70 -5.60
N HIS A 56 6.28 2.81 -6.07
CA HIS A 56 5.98 3.60 -7.26
C HIS A 56 6.06 5.11 -7.01
N VAL A 57 5.64 5.59 -5.83
CA VAL A 57 5.72 7.02 -5.50
C VAL A 57 7.18 7.44 -5.27
N CYS A 58 7.97 6.64 -4.57
CA CYS A 58 9.38 6.95 -4.34
C CYS A 58 10.21 6.89 -5.63
N ASP A 59 9.94 5.94 -6.53
CA ASP A 59 10.55 5.90 -7.87
C ASP A 59 10.23 7.17 -8.68
N MET A 60 8.96 7.60 -8.70
CA MET A 60 8.58 8.85 -9.37
C MET A 60 9.22 10.09 -8.75
N ALA A 61 9.48 10.06 -7.44
CA ALA A 61 10.06 11.17 -6.69
C ALA A 61 11.59 11.16 -6.66
N ASP A 62 12.24 10.11 -7.18
CA ASP A 62 13.69 9.87 -7.05
C ASP A 62 14.15 9.90 -5.57
N MET A 63 13.41 9.21 -4.71
CA MET A 63 13.67 9.14 -3.26
C MET A 63 13.79 7.69 -2.79
N PRO A 64 14.51 7.43 -1.67
CA PRO A 64 14.48 6.12 -1.03
C PRO A 64 13.06 5.77 -0.53
N GLN A 65 12.71 4.48 -0.55
CA GLN A 65 11.44 3.99 -0.01
C GLN A 65 11.40 4.12 1.52
N ALA A 66 10.23 4.45 2.07
CA ALA A 66 10.03 4.46 3.52
C ALA A 66 10.34 3.09 4.14
N TRP A 67 10.05 2.02 3.40
CA TRP A 67 10.34 0.64 3.75
C TRP A 67 11.76 0.43 4.26
N THR A 68 12.75 0.99 3.56
CA THR A 68 14.17 0.84 3.89
C THR A 68 14.68 2.00 4.73
N GLU A 69 14.39 3.24 4.33
CA GLU A 69 14.93 4.44 4.95
C GLU A 69 14.42 4.67 6.38
N LEU A 70 13.14 4.37 6.64
CA LEU A 70 12.54 4.51 7.98
C LEU A 70 12.62 3.22 8.81
N GLY A 71 13.28 2.18 8.27
CA GLY A 71 13.56 0.92 8.95
C GLY A 71 12.35 -0.01 9.09
N TRP A 72 11.28 0.20 8.31
CA TRP A 72 10.09 -0.65 8.35
C TRP A 72 10.38 -2.10 7.97
N ALA A 73 11.27 -2.36 7.02
CA ALA A 73 11.71 -3.70 6.66
C ALA A 73 12.21 -4.51 7.87
N LYS A 74 13.05 -3.87 8.71
CA LYS A 74 13.56 -4.49 9.94
C LYS A 74 12.46 -4.68 10.99
N ARG A 75 11.55 -3.71 11.13
CA ARG A 75 10.43 -3.79 12.08
C ARG A 75 9.45 -4.91 11.71
N PHE A 76 9.17 -5.08 10.43
CA PHE A 76 8.29 -6.13 9.92
C PHE A 76 8.93 -7.52 9.96
N GLY A 77 10.24 -7.61 9.68
CA GLY A 77 10.98 -8.87 9.82
C GLY A 77 10.49 -10.01 8.93
N LEU A 78 9.89 -9.69 7.77
CA LEU A 78 9.35 -10.70 6.86
C LEU A 78 10.46 -11.50 6.17
N PRO A 79 10.26 -12.80 5.90
CA PRO A 79 11.29 -13.70 5.37
C PRO A 79 11.40 -13.60 3.83
N PHE A 80 11.48 -12.39 3.30
CA PHE A 80 11.58 -12.11 1.86
C PHE A 80 12.79 -11.20 1.58
N PRO A 81 13.26 -11.12 0.33
CA PRO A 81 14.15 -10.05 -0.09
C PRO A 81 13.56 -8.68 0.27
N VAL A 82 14.41 -7.71 0.59
CA VAL A 82 13.96 -6.40 1.09
C VAL A 82 13.15 -5.63 0.03
N GLU A 83 13.38 -5.95 -1.24
CA GLU A 83 12.72 -5.39 -2.42
C GLU A 83 11.31 -5.97 -2.63
N ALA A 84 10.98 -7.09 -1.96
CA ALA A 84 9.70 -7.74 -2.14
C ALA A 84 8.53 -6.82 -1.77
N HIS A 85 7.53 -6.80 -2.65
CA HIS A 85 6.31 -6.05 -2.47
C HIS A 85 5.05 -6.92 -2.55
N GLY A 86 5.18 -8.23 -2.78
CA GLY A 86 4.05 -9.17 -2.80
C GLY A 86 3.64 -9.65 -4.19
N TYR A 87 3.97 -8.91 -5.26
CA TYR A 87 3.61 -9.33 -6.62
C TYR A 87 4.23 -10.69 -6.95
N GLY A 88 3.40 -11.59 -7.48
CA GLY A 88 3.82 -12.96 -7.80
C GLY A 88 4.00 -13.88 -6.58
N HIS A 89 3.65 -13.46 -5.36
CA HIS A 89 3.70 -14.34 -4.20
C HIS A 89 2.78 -15.56 -4.36
N THR A 90 3.31 -16.73 -4.03
CA THR A 90 2.55 -17.97 -3.86
C THR A 90 1.70 -17.93 -2.57
N SER A 91 0.69 -18.81 -2.47
CA SER A 91 -0.11 -18.94 -1.24
C SER A 91 0.71 -19.27 0.02
N GLN A 92 1.86 -19.93 -0.14
CA GLN A 92 2.79 -20.18 0.98
C GLN A 92 3.48 -18.88 1.42
N GLN A 93 3.95 -18.07 0.47
CA GLN A 93 4.55 -16.77 0.77
C GLN A 93 3.53 -15.80 1.36
N VAL A 94 2.28 -15.79 0.87
CA VAL A 94 1.17 -15.05 1.50
C VAL A 94 1.01 -15.46 2.97
N GLY A 95 1.00 -16.77 3.26
CA GLY A 95 0.90 -17.29 4.64
C GLY A 95 2.11 -16.98 5.53
N ALA A 96 3.24 -16.54 4.96
CA ALA A 96 4.42 -16.11 5.72
C ALA A 96 4.33 -14.64 6.18
N VAL A 97 3.37 -13.85 5.69
CA VAL A 97 3.07 -12.51 6.23
C VAL A 97 2.15 -12.65 7.45
N ARG A 98 2.79 -12.77 8.62
CA ARG A 98 2.13 -13.03 9.92
C ARG A 98 2.96 -12.45 11.05
N GLY A 99 2.37 -12.36 12.25
CA GLY A 99 3.04 -11.81 13.44
C GLY A 99 3.19 -10.29 13.42
N LEU A 100 2.50 -9.61 12.50
CA LEU A 100 2.46 -8.16 12.40
C LEU A 100 1.34 -7.62 13.29
N THR A 101 1.57 -6.44 13.89
CA THR A 101 0.54 -5.72 14.65
C THR A 101 -0.17 -4.69 13.79
N ALA A 102 -1.35 -4.25 14.24
CA ALA A 102 -2.07 -3.16 13.59
C ALA A 102 -1.23 -1.88 13.55
N GLU A 103 -0.50 -1.56 14.62
CA GLU A 103 0.36 -0.38 14.70
C GLU A 103 1.50 -0.43 13.67
N GLN A 104 2.06 -1.61 13.38
CA GLN A 104 3.09 -1.74 12.35
C GLN A 104 2.53 -1.49 10.95
N LEU A 105 1.37 -2.07 10.62
CA LEU A 105 0.72 -1.89 9.32
C LEU A 105 0.29 -0.42 9.12
N LEU A 106 -0.39 0.16 10.10
CA LEU A 106 -0.88 1.54 10.04
C LEU A 106 0.25 2.55 10.07
N GLY A 107 1.26 2.35 10.93
CA GLY A 107 2.40 3.26 10.98
C GLY A 107 3.19 3.28 9.68
N TYR A 108 3.40 2.12 9.04
CA TYR A 108 4.05 2.07 7.74
C TYR A 108 3.21 2.77 6.67
N HIS A 109 1.90 2.49 6.63
CA HIS A 109 1.00 3.13 5.68
C HIS A 109 0.92 4.64 5.86
N ASP A 110 0.92 5.13 7.11
CA ASP A 110 0.90 6.56 7.42
C ASP A 110 2.16 7.27 6.93
N ASP A 111 3.35 6.67 7.11
CA ASP A 111 4.60 7.24 6.59
C ASP A 111 4.60 7.32 5.05
N VAL A 112 4.11 6.28 4.38
CA VAL A 112 4.01 6.23 2.91
C VAL A 112 2.97 7.24 2.40
N HIS A 113 1.82 7.35 3.07
CA HIS A 113 0.81 8.35 2.77
C HIS A 113 1.37 9.77 2.92
N ASN A 114 2.06 10.07 4.02
CA ASN A 114 2.65 11.39 4.25
C ASN A 114 3.67 11.76 3.16
N ARG A 115 4.51 10.80 2.74
CA ARG A 115 5.44 10.99 1.61
C ARG A 115 4.70 11.24 0.29
N THR A 116 3.61 10.53 0.06
CA THR A 116 2.77 10.70 -1.14
C THR A 116 2.14 12.08 -1.20
N VAL A 117 1.57 12.57 -0.09
CA VAL A 117 1.02 13.92 0.00
C VAL A 117 2.11 14.98 -0.17
N ALA A 118 3.28 14.77 0.42
CA ALA A 118 4.43 15.67 0.25
C ALA A 118 4.90 15.74 -1.22
N TYR A 119 4.95 14.60 -1.92
CA TYR A 119 5.27 14.54 -3.35
C TYR A 119 4.28 15.35 -4.19
N LEU A 120 2.98 15.18 -3.93
CA LEU A 120 1.90 15.91 -4.61
C LEU A 120 1.93 17.42 -4.35
N ALA A 121 2.28 17.83 -3.13
CA ALA A 121 2.41 19.24 -2.77
C ALA A 121 3.70 19.90 -3.32
N GLY A 122 4.73 19.09 -3.60
CA GLY A 122 6.04 19.54 -4.06
C GLY A 122 6.15 19.74 -5.58
N PRO A 123 7.39 19.93 -6.10
CA PRO A 123 7.64 20.11 -7.53
C PRO A 123 7.19 18.92 -8.39
N GLY A 124 7.22 17.70 -7.84
CA GLY A 124 6.79 16.48 -8.54
C GLY A 124 5.31 16.55 -8.96
N GLY A 125 4.43 17.02 -8.07
CA GLY A 125 3.01 17.23 -8.37
C GLY A 125 2.73 18.30 -9.43
N GLN A 126 3.71 19.11 -9.84
CA GLN A 126 3.56 20.12 -10.89
C GLN A 126 3.82 19.56 -12.30
N HIS A 127 4.39 18.36 -12.41
CA HIS A 127 4.77 17.72 -13.68
C HIS A 127 4.12 16.34 -13.87
N LEU A 128 2.79 16.29 -13.67
CA LEU A 128 2.01 15.05 -13.74
C LEU A 128 1.92 14.44 -15.16
N ASP A 129 2.23 15.22 -16.19
CA ASP A 129 2.30 14.81 -17.59
C ASP A 129 3.62 14.11 -17.97
N ARG A 130 4.65 14.19 -17.11
CA ARG A 130 5.94 13.53 -17.35
C ARG A 130 5.75 12.02 -17.52
N ILE A 131 6.39 11.46 -18.54
CA ILE A 131 6.44 10.01 -18.79
C ILE A 131 7.33 9.33 -17.74
N VAL A 132 6.78 8.31 -17.07
CA VAL A 132 7.46 7.51 -16.04
C VAL A 132 7.66 6.06 -16.47
N ASP A 133 6.98 5.60 -17.53
CA ASP A 133 7.19 4.26 -18.10
C ASP A 133 6.93 4.23 -19.60
N THR A 134 7.97 3.95 -20.39
CA THR A 134 7.91 3.86 -21.86
C THR A 134 7.62 2.46 -22.37
N ARG A 135 7.43 1.47 -21.49
CA ARG A 135 7.17 0.07 -21.86
C ARG A 135 5.71 -0.21 -22.24
N TRP A 136 4.84 0.79 -22.13
CA TRP A 136 3.41 0.71 -22.43
C TRP A 136 3.03 1.61 -23.63
N ASP A 137 1.91 1.30 -24.29
CA ASP A 137 1.35 2.10 -25.37
C ASP A 137 -0.14 2.45 -25.08
N PRO A 138 -0.47 3.73 -24.82
CA PRO A 138 0.45 4.87 -24.74
C PRO A 138 1.40 4.78 -23.52
N PRO A 139 2.56 5.46 -23.54
CA PRO A 139 3.46 5.55 -22.40
C PRO A 139 2.75 6.06 -21.13
N VAL A 140 3.15 5.54 -19.98
CA VAL A 140 2.53 5.90 -18.70
C VAL A 140 3.10 7.23 -18.20
N THR A 141 2.22 8.19 -17.92
CA THR A 141 2.57 9.44 -17.24
C THR A 141 2.51 9.29 -15.72
N ALA A 142 3.11 10.22 -14.99
CA ALA A 142 3.03 10.27 -13.53
C ALA A 142 1.56 10.32 -13.04
N ALA A 143 0.68 11.09 -13.71
CA ALA A 143 -0.76 11.11 -13.42
C ALA A 143 -1.40 9.72 -13.50
N VAL A 144 -1.17 9.02 -14.63
CA VAL A 144 -1.75 7.69 -14.86
C VAL A 144 -1.18 6.67 -13.87
N ARG A 145 0.10 6.80 -13.53
CA ARG A 145 0.72 5.96 -12.52
C ARG A 145 0.09 6.16 -11.14
N LEU A 146 -0.13 7.40 -10.70
CA LEU A 146 -0.80 7.69 -9.42
C LEU A 146 -2.22 7.13 -9.37
N VAL A 147 -2.99 7.26 -10.46
CA VAL A 147 -4.33 6.64 -10.57
C VAL A 147 -4.26 5.12 -10.48
N SER A 148 -3.22 4.51 -11.06
CA SER A 148 -3.00 3.05 -10.98
C SER A 148 -2.73 2.62 -9.54
N VAL A 149 -1.92 3.38 -8.80
CA VAL A 149 -1.65 3.13 -7.38
C VAL A 149 -2.92 3.27 -6.55
N ILE A 150 -3.71 4.35 -6.73
CA ILE A 150 -5.00 4.52 -6.03
C ILE A 150 -5.94 3.36 -6.30
N ALA A 151 -6.01 2.87 -7.54
CA ALA A 151 -6.87 1.76 -7.92
C ALA A 151 -6.43 0.45 -7.26
N ASP A 152 -5.13 0.16 -7.24
CA ASP A 152 -4.51 -0.98 -6.54
C ASP A 152 -4.84 -0.92 -5.04
N ASP A 153 -4.56 0.23 -4.42
CA ASP A 153 -4.77 0.46 -2.99
C ASP A 153 -6.22 0.26 -2.56
N LEU A 154 -7.17 0.91 -3.24
CA LEU A 154 -8.60 0.79 -2.91
C LEU A 154 -9.14 -0.62 -3.18
N GLN A 155 -8.65 -1.29 -4.23
CA GLN A 155 -9.05 -2.67 -4.52
C GLN A 155 -8.61 -3.61 -3.38
N HIS A 156 -7.38 -3.48 -2.90
CA HIS A 156 -6.86 -4.32 -1.82
C HIS A 156 -7.37 -3.92 -0.43
N ALA A 157 -7.61 -2.63 -0.17
CA ALA A 157 -8.30 -2.18 1.04
C ALA A 157 -9.73 -2.74 1.10
N GLY A 158 -10.46 -2.75 -0.02
CA GLY A 158 -11.79 -3.37 -0.11
C GLY A 158 -11.75 -4.88 0.14
N GLN A 159 -10.75 -5.58 -0.39
CA GLN A 159 -10.54 -7.00 -0.09
C GLN A 159 -10.23 -7.22 1.40
N ALA A 160 -9.41 -6.37 2.02
CA ALA A 160 -9.09 -6.43 3.44
C ALA A 160 -10.35 -6.21 4.31
N ALA A 161 -11.19 -5.24 3.95
CA ALA A 161 -12.48 -5.00 4.62
C ALA A 161 -13.43 -6.20 4.51
N LEU A 162 -13.48 -6.88 3.35
CA LEU A 162 -14.26 -8.10 3.19
C LEU A 162 -13.76 -9.22 4.13
N VAL A 163 -12.45 -9.43 4.21
CA VAL A 163 -11.84 -10.42 5.10
C VAL A 163 -12.07 -10.06 6.56
N ARG A 164 -11.95 -8.78 6.93
CA ARG A 164 -12.28 -8.26 8.28
C ARG A 164 -13.71 -8.63 8.67
N GLY A 165 -14.69 -8.42 7.79
CA GLY A 165 -16.07 -8.82 8.06
C GLY A 165 -16.24 -10.32 8.31
N LEU A 166 -15.40 -11.18 7.72
CA LEU A 166 -15.38 -12.62 8.01
C LEU A 166 -14.75 -12.92 9.37
N VAL A 167 -13.69 -12.19 9.75
CA VAL A 167 -13.05 -12.31 11.06
C VAL A 167 -14.02 -11.95 12.18
N GLU A 168 -14.72 -10.82 12.06
CA GLU A 168 -15.62 -10.32 13.10
C GLU A 168 -16.82 -11.23 13.36
N ARG A 169 -17.31 -11.94 12.33
CA ARG A 169 -18.40 -12.92 12.45
C ARG A 169 -18.00 -14.26 13.07
N ARG A 170 -16.70 -14.48 13.35
CA ARG A 170 -16.21 -15.69 14.04
C ARG A 170 -16.22 -15.56 15.56
N LYS A 171 -16.45 -14.36 16.08
CA LYS A 171 -16.67 -14.09 17.51
C LYS A 171 -18.09 -14.51 17.90
#